data_AF-A0A2J8Y2F2-F1
#
_entry.id   AF-A0A2J8Y2F2-F1
#
_cell.length_a   1.000
_cell.length_b   1.000
_cell.length_c   1.000
_cell.angle_alpha   90.00
_cell.angle_beta   90.00
_cell.angle_gamma   90.00
#
_symmetry.space_group_name_H-M   'P 1'
#
loop_
_entity.id
_entity.type
_entity.pdbx_description
1 polymer ?
#
loop_
_entity_poly.entity_id
_entity_poly.type
_entity_poly.pdbx_seq_one_letter_code
_entity_poly.pdbx_strand_id
1 'polypeptide(L)' 'MALRSHDRSTRPLYVSVGHKMSLEAAVRLICCCCRFRIPEPVRQHFVEHSG' A
#
# COMPACT_ATOMS: atom_id res chain seq x y z
N MET A 1 10.59 1.24 4.67
CA MET A 1 10.27 2.67 4.42
C MET A 1 8.89 2.98 5.00
N ALA A 2 8.74 4.08 5.73
CA ALA A 2 7.43 4.57 6.13
C ALA A 2 6.85 5.45 5.01
N LEU A 3 5.64 5.12 4.55
CA LEU A 3 4.96 5.80 3.44
C LEU A 3 3.63 6.39 3.91
N ARG A 4 3.45 7.70 3.73
CA ARG A 4 2.14 8.35 3.86
C ARG A 4 1.39 8.17 2.54
N SER A 5 0.55 7.14 2.48
CA SER A 5 -0.17 6.73 1.26
C SER A 5 -1.42 7.56 0.94
N HIS A 6 -1.95 8.29 1.93
CA HIS A 6 -3.15 9.11 1.75
C HIS A 6 -3.07 10.34 2.64
N ASP A 7 -3.42 11.52 2.11
CA ASP A 7 -3.26 12.80 2.82
C ASP A 7 -4.04 12.83 4.14
N ARG A 8 -5.28 12.36 4.16
CA ARG A 8 -6.12 12.35 5.38
C ARG A 8 -5.72 11.29 6.42
N SER A 9 -4.65 10.52 6.21
CA SER A 9 -4.18 9.47 7.13
C SER A 9 -2.90 9.86 7.85
N THR A 10 -2.91 9.78 9.17
CA THR A 10 -1.73 9.96 10.03
C THR A 10 -0.96 8.65 10.27
N ARG A 11 -1.57 7.49 10.01
CA ARG A 11 -0.93 6.18 10.16
C ARG A 11 -0.23 5.78 8.86
N PRO A 12 1.11 5.70 8.83
CA PRO A 12 1.84 5.32 7.62
C PRO A 12 1.61 3.84 7.27
N LEU A 13 1.98 3.48 6.03
CA LEU A 13 2.25 2.11 5.63
C LEU A 13 3.75 1.84 5.80
N TYR A 14 4.09 0.67 6.31
CA TYR A 14 5.47 0.20 6.37
C TYR A 14 5.74 -0.69 5.16
N VAL A 15 6.55 -0.18 4.23
CA VAL A 15 6.86 -0.84 2.96
C VAL A 15 8.25 -1.45 3.04
N SER A 16 8.34 -2.73 2.70
CA SER A 16 9.59 -3.46 2.46
C SER A 16 9.59 -4.04 1.04
N VAL A 17 10.76 -4.44 0.57
CA VAL A 17 10.86 -5.20 -0.69
C VAL A 17 10.37 -6.62 -0.48
N GLY A 18 9.76 -7.17 -1.52
CA GLY A 18 9.54 -8.61 -1.69
C GLY A 18 10.68 -9.22 -2.51
N HIS A 19 10.34 -9.91 -3.59
CA HIS A 19 11.29 -10.52 -4.53
C HIS A 19 11.34 -9.76 -5.87
N LYS A 20 12.55 -9.63 -6.47
CA LYS A 20 12.78 -9.01 -7.80
C LYS A 20 12.22 -7.59 -7.96
N MET A 21 12.19 -6.80 -6.90
CA MET A 21 11.71 -5.42 -6.94
C MET A 21 12.60 -4.52 -6.07
N SER A 22 12.94 -3.33 -6.57
CA SER A 22 13.61 -2.32 -5.73
C SER A 22 12.60 -1.67 -4.78
N LEU A 23 13.11 -1.14 -3.65
CA LEU A 23 12.26 -0.45 -2.67
C LEU A 23 11.57 0.77 -3.28
N GLU A 24 12.27 1.52 -4.13
CA GLU A 24 11.73 2.70 -4.80
C GLU A 24 10.56 2.34 -5.73
N ALA A 25 10.73 1.28 -6.55
CA ALA A 25 9.67 0.82 -7.43
C ALA A 25 8.44 0.34 -6.64
N ALA A 26 8.64 -0.38 -5.52
CA ALA A 26 7.56 -0.82 -4.65
C ALA A 26 6.76 0.36 -4.08
N VAL A 27 7.45 1.40 -3.61
CA VAL A 27 6.82 2.60 -3.05
C VAL A 27 6.00 3.34 -4.11
N ARG A 28 6.55 3.53 -5.32
CA ARG A 28 5.84 4.16 -6.43
C ARG A 28 4.58 3.39 -6.82
N LEU A 29 4.67 2.05 -6.91
CA LEU A 29 3.53 1.20 -7.22
C LEU A 29 2.44 1.32 -6.15
N ILE A 30 2.81 1.27 -4.87
CA ILE A 30 1.86 1.42 -3.75
C ILE A 30 1.14 2.77 -3.82
N CYS A 31 1.86 3.88 -4.07
CA CYS A 31 1.23 5.19 -4.25
C CYS A 31 0.18 5.19 -5.37
N CYS A 32 0.46 4.56 -6.51
CA CYS A 32 -0.49 4.47 -7.62
C CYS A 32 -1.72 3.61 -7.29
N CYS A 33 -1.60 2.66 -6.37
CA CYS A 33 -2.69 1.78 -5.95
C CYS A 33 -3.48 2.31 -4.75
N CYS A 34 -3.12 3.46 -4.17
CA CYS A 34 -3.74 4.00 -2.96
C CYS A 34 -4.75 5.11 -3.29
N ARG A 35 -6.01 4.73 -3.54
CA ARG A 35 -7.13 5.69 -3.51
C ARG A 35 -7.56 5.98 -2.08
N PHE A 36 -7.43 5.00 -1.19
CA PHE A 36 -7.51 5.15 0.27
C PHE A 36 -6.16 4.88 0.93
N ARG A 37 -6.10 4.91 2.27
CA ARG A 37 -4.89 4.57 3.03
C ARG A 37 -4.33 3.19 2.65
N ILE A 38 -5.19 2.19 2.52
CA ILE A 38 -4.80 0.80 2.19
C ILE A 38 -4.82 0.65 0.67
N PRO A 39 -3.79 0.04 0.04
CA PRO A 39 -3.78 -0.17 -1.41
C PRO A 39 -4.99 -0.99 -1.86
N GLU A 40 -5.60 -0.62 -2.99
CA GLU A 40 -6.83 -1.27 -3.47
C GLU A 40 -6.74 -2.80 -3.54
N PRO A 41 -5.65 -3.42 -4.05
CA PRO A 41 -5.56 -4.89 -4.12
C PRO A 41 -5.65 -5.56 -2.73
N VAL A 42 -5.02 -4.96 -1.71
CA VAL A 42 -5.05 -5.47 -0.33
C VAL A 42 -6.43 -5.25 0.29
N ARG A 43 -7.03 -4.08 0.04
CA ARG A 43 -8.35 -3.72 0.56
C ARG A 43 -9.44 -4.62 -0.01
N GLN A 44 -9.41 -4.89 -1.31
CA GLN A 44 -10.37 -5.77 -1.98
C GLN A 44 -10.25 -7.21 -1.49
N HIS A 45 -9.02 -7.74 -1.39
CA HIS A 45 -8.79 -9.07 -0.82
C HIS A 45 -9.42 -9.21 0.57
N PHE A 46 -9.20 -8.21 1.45
CA PHE A 46 -9.81 -8.21 2.77
C PHE A 46 -11.35 -8.22 2.68
N VAL A 47 -11.95 -7.32 1.88
CA VAL A 47 -13.42 -7.23 1.74
C VAL A 47 -14.04 -8.53 1.22
N GLU A 48 -13.41 -9.17 0.22
CA GLU A 48 -13.92 -10.40 -0.42
C GLU A 48 -13.82 -11.64 0.48
N HIS A 49 -12.86 -11.67 1.40
CA HIS A 49 -12.59 -12.82 2.28
C HIS A 49 -13.02 -12.60 3.73
N SER A 50 -13.74 -11.50 4.01
CA SER A 50 -14.33 -11.19 5.32
C SER A 50 -15.75 -11.75 5.50
N GLY A 51 -16.20 -12.63 4.59
CA GLY A 51 -17.50 -13.30 4.63
C GLY A 51 -17.44 -14.68 5.25
#